data_AF-A0A3S4H632-F1
#
_entry.id   AF-A0A3S4H632-F1
#
_cell.length_a   1.000
_cell.length_b   1.000
_cell.length_c   1.000
_cell.angle_alpha   90.00
_cell.angle_beta   90.00
_cell.angle_gamma   90.00
#
_symmetry.space_group_name_H-M   'P 1'
#
loop_
_entity.id
_entity.type
_entity.pdbx_description
1 polymer ?
#
loop_
_entity_poly.entity_id
_entity_poly.type
_entity_poly.pdbx_seq_one_letter_code
_entity_poly.pdbx_strand_id
1 'polypeptide(L)'
;MHVNNEIGVVQDIATIGEMCRARGIIYHVDATQSVGKLPIDLSQLKVDLMSFSGHKIYGPKGIGALYVRRKPRIRIEAQIHGGGHERGMRSGTLPVHQIVGMGEAYRIAKEEDGKRDGASAHAAQPSVERREGYGRSVPQRRPRAGRAEHS
;
A
#
# COMPACT_ATOMS: atom_id res chain seq x y z
N MET A 1 -0.62 5.41 0.93
CA MET A 1 -0.63 3.93 0.92
C MET A 1 -0.72 3.44 -0.51
N HIS A 2 -0.15 2.27 -0.84
CA HIS A 2 -0.22 1.70 -2.20
C HIS A 2 -1.60 1.09 -2.48
N VAL A 3 -2.11 0.27 -1.56
CA VAL A 3 -3.45 -0.33 -1.63
C VAL A 3 -4.20 -0.04 -0.34
N ASN A 4 -5.42 0.49 -0.45
CA ASN A 4 -6.27 0.75 0.71
C ASN A 4 -6.71 -0.55 1.41
N ASN A 5 -6.62 -0.59 2.75
CA ASN A 5 -6.91 -1.79 3.53
C ASN A 5 -8.40 -2.10 3.69
N GLU A 6 -9.29 -1.16 3.38
CA GLU A 6 -10.74 -1.31 3.53
C GLU A 6 -11.40 -1.53 2.17
N ILE A 7 -11.12 -0.65 1.21
CA ILE A 7 -11.81 -0.63 -0.10
C ILE A 7 -10.95 -1.13 -1.25
N GLY A 8 -9.68 -1.48 -1.01
CA GLY A 8 -8.80 -2.08 -2.04
C GLY A 8 -8.33 -1.13 -3.14
N VAL A 9 -8.66 0.17 -3.07
CA VAL A 9 -8.24 1.17 -4.07
C VAL A 9 -6.71 1.22 -4.15
N VAL A 10 -6.20 1.11 -5.38
CA VAL A 10 -4.78 1.19 -5.71
C VAL A 10 -4.43 2.63 -6.07
N GLN A 11 -3.35 3.15 -5.50
CA GLN A 11 -2.80 4.47 -5.83
C GLN A 11 -1.65 4.35 -6.82
N ASP A 12 -1.53 5.31 -7.74
CA ASP A 12 -0.39 5.38 -8.67
C ASP A 12 0.87 5.90 -7.96
N ILE A 13 1.53 4.99 -7.25
CA ILE A 13 2.74 5.30 -6.48
C ILE A 13 3.95 5.63 -7.37
N ALA A 14 3.93 5.24 -8.65
CA ALA A 14 5.01 5.56 -9.58
C ALA A 14 4.96 7.05 -9.92
N THR A 15 3.80 7.54 -10.36
CA THR A 15 3.60 8.96 -10.69
C THR A 15 3.79 9.85 -9.47
N ILE A 16 3.29 9.46 -8.30
CA ILE A 16 3.50 10.24 -7.07
C ILE A 16 5.00 10.28 -6.71
N GLY A 17 5.72 9.16 -6.85
CA GLY A 17 7.16 9.11 -6.62
C GLY A 17 7.95 10.04 -7.55
N GLU A 18 7.57 10.12 -8.83
CA GLU A 18 8.13 11.08 -9.78
C GLU A 18 7.92 12.53 -9.32
N MET A 19 6.70 12.88 -8.94
CA MET A 19 6.35 14.22 -8.46
C MET A 19 7.10 14.60 -7.18
N CYS A 20 7.23 13.68 -6.23
CA CYS A 20 7.99 13.89 -4.99
C CYS A 20 9.48 14.07 -5.28
N ARG A 21 10.06 13.19 -6.12
CA ARG A 21 11.49 13.27 -6.44
C ARG A 21 11.85 14.57 -7.17
N ALA A 22 11.01 15.02 -8.10
CA ALA A 22 11.20 16.27 -8.84
C ALA A 22 11.27 17.50 -7.91
N ARG A 23 10.69 17.41 -6.70
CA ARG A 23 10.63 18.49 -5.71
C ARG A 23 11.53 18.26 -4.50
N GLY A 24 12.34 17.20 -4.48
CA GLY A 24 13.17 16.85 -3.32
C GLY A 24 12.37 16.45 -2.07
N ILE A 25 11.11 16.01 -2.24
CA ILE A 25 10.23 15.58 -1.15
C ILE A 25 10.47 14.09 -0.88
N ILE A 26 10.67 13.72 0.39
CA ILE A 26 10.76 12.32 0.79
C ILE A 26 9.41 11.65 0.63
N TYR A 27 9.37 10.54 -0.10
CA TYR A 27 8.14 9.80 -0.34
C TYR A 27 8.08 8.48 0.42
N HIS A 28 7.12 8.38 1.36
CA HIS A 28 6.81 7.15 2.09
C HIS A 28 5.54 6.48 1.55
N VAL A 29 5.61 5.16 1.36
CA VAL A 29 4.48 4.33 0.94
C VAL A 29 4.24 3.21 1.94
N ASP A 30 3.04 3.15 2.50
CA ASP A 30 2.56 1.92 3.14
C ASP A 30 2.16 0.90 2.06
N ALA A 31 2.93 -0.17 1.93
CA ALA A 31 2.74 -1.25 0.97
C ALA A 31 2.22 -2.55 1.62
N THR A 32 1.78 -2.48 2.88
CA THR A 32 1.37 -3.63 3.68
C THR A 32 0.30 -4.51 3.00
N GLN A 33 -0.63 -3.89 2.27
CA GLN A 33 -1.68 -4.64 1.56
C GLN A 33 -1.26 -5.07 0.15
N SER A 34 -0.33 -4.37 -0.49
CA SER A 34 0.10 -4.62 -1.87
C SER A 34 1.25 -5.62 -2.02
N VAL A 35 2.13 -5.72 -1.01
CA VAL A 35 3.34 -6.53 -1.10
C VAL A 35 2.99 -8.02 -1.31
N GLY A 36 3.67 -8.64 -2.29
CA GLY A 36 3.42 -9.98 -2.81
C GLY A 36 2.01 -10.24 -3.37
N LYS A 37 1.29 -9.18 -3.72
CA LYS A 37 0.02 -9.23 -4.48
C LYS A 37 0.07 -8.39 -5.75
N LEU A 38 0.79 -7.27 -5.70
CA LEU A 38 1.10 -6.43 -6.85
C LEU A 38 2.63 -6.35 -7.02
N PRO A 39 3.13 -6.22 -8.26
CA PRO A 39 4.55 -6.04 -8.51
C PRO A 39 5.09 -4.78 -7.82
N ILE A 40 6.22 -4.92 -7.12
CA ILE A 40 6.93 -3.81 -6.49
C ILE A 40 8.42 -3.96 -6.81
N ASP A 41 8.93 -3.04 -7.62
CA ASP A 41 10.37 -2.92 -7.90
C ASP A 41 10.90 -1.56 -7.44
N LEU A 42 11.59 -1.55 -6.30
CA LEU A 42 12.20 -0.36 -5.71
C LEU A 42 13.46 0.13 -6.44
N SER A 43 13.98 -0.66 -7.40
CA SER A 43 15.04 -0.21 -8.31
C SER A 43 14.50 0.82 -9.33
N GLN A 44 13.23 0.69 -9.71
CA GLN A 44 12.54 1.58 -10.64
C GLN A 44 11.70 2.64 -9.93
N LEU A 45 10.91 2.23 -8.93
CA LEU A 45 10.01 3.12 -8.21
C LEU A 45 10.80 4.18 -7.42
N LYS A 46 10.40 5.44 -7.54
CA LYS A 46 10.96 6.58 -6.77
C LYS A 46 10.33 6.71 -5.38
N VAL A 47 10.28 5.61 -4.64
CA VAL A 47 9.82 5.55 -3.24
C VAL A 47 11.04 5.59 -2.31
N ASP A 48 11.04 6.46 -1.31
CA ASP A 48 12.18 6.66 -0.42
C ASP A 48 12.10 5.81 0.85
N LEU A 49 10.88 5.62 1.35
CA LEU A 49 10.55 4.77 2.50
C LEU A 49 9.37 3.86 2.14
N MET A 50 9.40 2.58 2.52
CA MET A 50 8.25 1.68 2.28
C MET A 50 8.01 0.71 3.44
N SER A 51 6.77 0.67 3.94
CA SER A 51 6.38 -0.20 5.06
C SER A 51 5.88 -1.56 4.59
N PHE A 52 6.27 -2.59 5.33
CA PHE A 52 5.93 -4.00 5.10
C PHE A 52 5.50 -4.69 6.39
N SER A 53 4.62 -5.68 6.26
CA SER A 53 4.14 -6.51 7.37
C SER A 53 4.19 -7.99 6.98
N GLY A 54 4.48 -8.88 7.94
CA GLY A 54 4.45 -10.34 7.72
C GLY A 54 3.03 -10.90 7.62
N HIS A 55 2.17 -10.58 8.59
CA HIS A 55 0.85 -11.22 8.72
C HIS A 55 -0.20 -10.81 7.67
N LYS A 56 0.13 -9.90 6.75
CA LYS A 56 -0.71 -9.55 5.59
C LYS A 56 -0.33 -10.30 4.32
N ILE A 57 0.64 -11.21 4.45
CA ILE A 57 1.17 -12.08 3.39
C ILE A 57 1.52 -13.46 3.97
N TYR A 58 0.64 -13.99 4.83
CA TYR A 58 0.76 -15.33 5.44
C TYR A 58 2.01 -15.56 6.31
N GLY A 59 2.77 -14.51 6.63
CA GLY A 59 3.82 -14.55 7.65
C GLY A 59 3.27 -14.41 9.07
N PRO A 60 4.14 -14.46 10.09
CA PRO A 60 3.70 -14.36 11.48
C PRO A 60 3.27 -12.93 11.86
N LYS A 61 2.44 -12.83 12.90
CA LYS A 61 2.09 -11.54 13.55
C LYS A 61 3.26 -11.04 14.38
N GLY A 62 3.36 -9.71 14.54
CA GLY A 62 4.40 -9.08 15.36
C GLY A 62 5.74 -8.87 14.65
N ILE A 63 5.80 -9.03 13.32
CA ILE A 63 6.98 -8.72 12.51
C ILE A 63 6.62 -7.89 11.28
N GLY A 64 7.52 -7.00 10.93
CA GLY A 64 7.44 -6.14 9.75
C GLY A 64 8.82 -5.60 9.41
N ALA A 65 8.88 -4.85 8.32
CA ALA A 65 10.12 -4.24 7.84
C ALA A 65 9.84 -2.84 7.30
N LEU A 66 10.86 -1.99 7.34
CA LEU A 66 10.87 -0.68 6.70
C LEU A 66 12.01 -0.65 5.69
N TYR A 67 11.66 -0.49 4.42
CA TYR A 67 12.65 -0.13 3.42
C TYR A 67 13.07 1.33 3.64
N VAL A 68 14.38 1.55 3.68
CA VAL A 68 14.99 2.88 3.70
C VAL A 68 15.96 2.97 2.53
N ARG A 69 15.67 3.87 1.58
CA ARG A 69 16.47 4.02 0.36
C ARG A 69 17.92 4.41 0.67
N ARG A 70 18.85 3.67 0.06
CA ARG A 70 20.30 3.93 0.19
C ARG A 70 20.85 4.93 -0.83
N LYS A 71 20.27 5.00 -2.04
CA LYS A 71 20.69 5.90 -3.13
C LYS A 71 19.45 6.44 -3.89
N PRO A 72 19.27 7.78 -3.96
CA PRO A 72 19.88 8.79 -3.08
C PRO A 72 19.68 8.45 -1.59
N ARG A 73 20.61 8.86 -0.73
CA ARG A 73 20.63 8.41 0.67
C ARG A 73 19.53 9.09 1.48
N ILE A 74 18.66 8.29 2.09
CA ILE A 74 17.65 8.74 3.05
C ILE A 74 18.16 8.48 4.46
N ARG A 75 17.87 9.41 5.38
CA ARG A 75 18.18 9.30 6.81
C ARG A 75 16.89 9.49 7.59
N ILE A 76 16.75 8.72 8.66
CA ILE A 76 15.64 8.80 9.61
C ILE A 76 16.23 8.78 11.01
N GLU A 77 15.57 9.47 11.94
CA GLU A 77 15.90 9.38 13.36
C GLU A 77 15.23 8.16 13.98
N ALA A 78 15.99 7.38 14.75
CA ALA A 78 15.46 6.21 15.41
C ALA A 78 14.40 6.61 16.44
N GLN A 79 13.28 5.90 16.44
CA GLN A 79 12.27 6.04 17.49
C GLN A 79 12.51 5.08 18.66
N ILE A 80 13.19 3.95 18.39
CA ILE A 80 13.52 2.92 19.38
C ILE A 80 15.04 2.95 19.61
N HIS A 81 15.42 3.28 20.84
CA HIS A 81 16.81 3.46 21.28
C HIS A 81 17.31 2.26 22.10
N GLY A 82 18.64 2.08 22.19
CA GLY A 82 19.29 0.95 22.87
C GLY A 82 20.26 0.13 22.00
N GLY A 83 21.56 0.46 22.05
CA GLY A 83 22.62 -0.36 21.44
C GLY A 83 22.81 -0.20 19.92
N GLY A 84 22.03 0.63 19.23
CA GLY A 84 22.32 1.01 17.84
C GLY A 84 22.11 -0.10 16.80
N HIS A 85 21.24 -1.08 17.09
CA HIS A 85 20.87 -2.17 16.18
C HIS A 85 20.24 -1.66 14.87
N GLU A 86 20.14 -2.54 13.86
CA GLU A 86 19.59 -2.18 12.53
C GLU A 86 20.22 -0.91 11.95
N ARG A 87 21.56 -0.81 12.06
CA ARG A 87 22.37 0.34 11.61
C ARG A 87 22.01 1.65 12.30
N GLY A 88 21.62 1.56 13.57
CA GLY A 88 21.18 2.69 14.36
C GLY A 88 19.76 3.16 14.07
N MET A 89 18.96 2.45 13.25
CA MET A 89 17.61 2.89 12.88
C MET A 89 16.51 2.28 13.76
N ARG A 90 16.76 1.10 14.35
CA ARG A 90 15.80 0.43 15.23
C ARG A 90 16.52 -0.47 16.22
N SER A 91 16.52 -0.06 17.49
CA SER A 91 17.16 -0.82 18.58
C SER A 91 16.35 -2.03 19.04
N GLY A 92 17.04 -2.99 19.66
CA GLY A 92 16.45 -4.19 20.26
C GLY A 92 16.91 -5.48 19.59
N THR A 93 16.90 -6.56 20.36
CA THR A 93 17.25 -7.91 19.89
C THR A 93 16.39 -8.32 18.69
N LEU A 94 17.00 -8.96 17.70
CA LEU A 94 16.34 -9.42 16.50
C LEU A 94 15.59 -10.74 16.78
N PRO A 95 14.25 -10.79 16.61
CA PRO A 95 13.48 -12.01 16.85
C PRO A 95 13.67 -12.97 15.67
N VAL A 96 14.74 -13.77 15.70
CA VAL A 96 15.19 -14.60 14.58
C VAL A 96 14.07 -15.46 13.97
N HIS A 97 13.30 -16.17 14.80
CA HIS A 97 12.19 -17.02 14.31
C HIS A 97 11.12 -16.21 13.56
N GLN A 98 10.82 -14.98 14.00
CA GLN A 98 9.88 -14.09 13.31
C GLN A 98 10.44 -13.58 11.99
N ILE A 99 11.73 -13.24 11.95
CA ILE A 99 12.43 -12.79 10.74
C ILE A 99 12.46 -13.92 9.71
N VAL A 100 12.80 -15.14 10.12
CA VAL A 100 12.78 -16.34 9.27
C VAL A 100 11.37 -16.58 8.71
N GLY A 101 10.35 -16.54 9.57
CA GLY A 101 8.96 -16.71 9.14
C GLY A 101 8.50 -15.64 8.15
N MET A 102 8.91 -14.38 8.34
CA MET A 102 8.65 -13.31 7.38
C MET A 102 9.40 -13.52 6.06
N GLY A 103 10.68 -13.90 6.11
CA GLY A 103 11.48 -14.15 4.91
C GLY A 103 10.90 -15.28 4.06
N GLU A 104 10.48 -16.37 4.68
CA GLU A 104 9.87 -17.51 4.00
C GLU A 104 8.52 -17.14 3.36
N ALA A 105 7.69 -16.39 4.07
CA ALA A 105 6.43 -15.89 3.52
C ALA A 105 6.63 -15.03 2.26
N TYR A 106 7.68 -14.18 2.24
CA TYR A 106 8.00 -13.35 1.10
C TYR A 106 8.62 -14.15 -0.07
N ARG A 107 9.39 -15.21 0.22
CA ARG A 107 9.91 -16.13 -0.79
C ARG A 107 8.76 -16.84 -1.50
N ILE A 108 7.84 -17.43 -0.74
CA ILE A 108 6.64 -18.11 -1.27
C ILE A 108 5.81 -17.16 -2.13
N ALA A 109 5.52 -15.94 -1.63
CA ALA A 109 4.72 -14.97 -2.36
C ALA A 109 5.35 -14.57 -3.71
N LYS A 110 6.68 -14.45 -3.79
CA LYS A 110 7.39 -14.16 -5.04
C LYS A 110 7.27 -15.33 -6.04
N GLU A 111 7.33 -16.57 -5.57
CA GLU A 111 7.19 -17.75 -6.42
C GLU A 111 5.75 -17.93 -6.92
N GLU A 112 4.76 -17.60 -6.11
CA GLU A 112 3.35 -17.60 -6.54
C GLU A 112 3.06 -16.54 -7.59
N ASP A 113 3.66 -15.35 -7.48
CA ASP A 113 3.54 -14.27 -8.47
C ASP A 113 3.99 -14.76 -9.86
N GLY A 114 5.18 -15.36 -9.95
CA GLY A 114 5.70 -15.91 -11.20
C GLY A 114 4.88 -17.08 -11.77
N LYS A 115 4.12 -17.81 -10.94
CA LYS A 115 3.19 -18.85 -11.40
C LYS A 115 1.89 -18.26 -11.95
N ARG A 116 1.42 -17.14 -11.40
CA ARG A 116 0.21 -16.45 -11.88
C ARG A 116 0.44 -15.89 -13.28
N ASP A 117 1.59 -15.28 -13.53
CA ASP A 117 1.96 -14.75 -14.86
C ASP A 117 1.93 -15.82 -15.96
N GLY A 118 2.24 -17.08 -15.64
CA GLY A 118 2.15 -18.21 -16.58
C GLY A 118 0.72 -18.71 -16.85
N ALA A 119 -0.25 -18.39 -15.98
CA ALA A 119 -1.65 -18.80 -16.09
C ALA A 119 -2.60 -17.68 -16.54
N SER A 120 -2.19 -16.41 -16.45
CA SER A 120 -3.06 -15.24 -16.68
C SER A 120 -2.86 -14.49 -17.99
N ALA A 121 -2.15 -15.04 -18.97
CA ALA A 121 -2.09 -14.46 -20.33
C ALA A 121 -3.46 -14.36 -21.05
N HIS A 122 -4.54 -14.91 -20.46
CA HIS A 122 -5.89 -14.90 -21.05
C HIS A 122 -6.97 -14.13 -20.27
N ALA A 123 -6.68 -13.49 -19.13
CA ALA A 123 -7.75 -12.97 -18.24
C ALA A 123 -7.59 -11.53 -17.75
N ALA A 124 -6.94 -10.66 -18.52
CA ALA A 124 -6.84 -9.24 -18.18
C ALA A 124 -7.14 -8.32 -19.38
N GLN A 125 -8.36 -8.40 -19.92
CA GLN A 125 -8.98 -7.24 -20.55
C GLN A 125 -10.01 -6.67 -19.56
N PRO A 126 -9.74 -5.54 -18.89
CA PRO A 126 -10.81 -4.79 -18.27
C PRO A 126 -11.60 -4.12 -19.40
N SER A 127 -12.79 -4.64 -19.69
CA SER A 127 -13.78 -3.96 -20.52
C SER A 127 -14.23 -2.69 -19.79
N VAL A 128 -13.60 -1.57 -20.13
CA VAL A 128 -14.11 -0.24 -19.77
C VAL A 128 -15.34 0.02 -20.64
N GLU A 129 -16.49 -0.50 -20.23
CA GLU A 129 -17.76 0.04 -20.71
C GLU A 129 -17.90 1.47 -20.16
N ARG A 130 -17.72 2.44 -21.04
CA ARG A 130 -18.09 3.84 -20.80
C ARG A 130 -19.58 3.88 -20.47
N ARG A 131 -19.92 3.97 -19.19
CA ARG A 131 -21.24 4.46 -18.76
C ARG A 131 -21.23 5.98 -18.84
N GLU A 132 -21.48 6.51 -20.04
CA GLU A 132 -22.02 7.86 -20.16
C GLU A 132 -23.43 7.86 -19.54
N GLY A 133 -23.68 8.78 -18.60
CA GLY A 133 -25.03 9.07 -18.11
C GLY A 133 -25.26 8.85 -16.62
N TYR A 134 -24.66 9.70 -15.78
CA TYR A 134 -25.23 10.00 -14.46
C TYR A 134 -25.39 11.51 -14.29
N GLY A 135 -26.25 12.06 -15.15
CA GLY A 135 -26.80 13.40 -15.04
C GLY A 135 -28.32 13.30 -15.15
N ARG A 136 -28.99 12.81 -14.11
CA ARG A 136 -30.44 13.00 -13.96
C ARG A 136 -30.71 13.67 -12.62
N SER A 137 -31.27 14.87 -12.75
CA SER A 137 -31.72 15.78 -11.71
C SER A 137 -32.64 15.07 -10.70
N VAL A 138 -32.34 15.26 -9.42
CA VAL A 138 -33.25 14.91 -8.33
C VAL A 138 -34.42 15.91 -8.34
N PRO A 139 -35.69 15.50 -8.44
CA PRO A 139 -36.81 16.43 -8.38
C PRO A 139 -36.96 16.98 -6.96
N GLN A 140 -36.78 18.29 -6.78
CA GLN A 140 -37.07 18.95 -5.51
C GLN A 140 -38.59 18.91 -5.25
N ARG A 141 -39.03 18.12 -4.27
CA ARG A 141 -40.40 18.19 -3.75
C ARG A 141 -40.55 19.46 -2.92
N ARG A 142 -41.39 20.40 -3.38
CA ARG A 142 -41.80 21.57 -2.59
C ARG A 142 -42.64 21.14 -1.39
N PRO A 143 -42.41 21.66 -0.18
CA PRO A 143 -43.31 21.43 0.94
C PRO A 143 -44.65 22.13 0.70
N ARG A 144 -45.76 21.40 0.84
CA ARG A 144 -47.11 21.99 0.86
C ARG A 144 -47.36 22.59 2.24
N ALA A 145 -47.63 23.89 2.28
CA ALA A 145 -48.10 24.60 3.45
C ALA A 145 -49.58 24.30 3.73
N GLY A 146 -49.89 23.99 4.99
CA GLY A 146 -51.14 24.35 5.69
C GLY A 146 -52.41 23.52 5.45
N ARG A 147 -52.91 22.91 6.53
CA ARG A 147 -54.11 23.39 7.25
C ARG A 147 -54.26 22.67 8.59
N ALA A 148 -54.39 23.46 9.64
CA ALA A 148 -54.85 23.04 10.96
C ALA A 148 -56.37 22.98 10.93
N GLU A 149 -56.98 21.89 11.42
CA GLU A 149 -58.37 21.89 11.86
C GLU A 149 -58.49 21.07 13.15
N HIS A 150 -59.17 21.68 14.13
CA HIS A 150 -59.42 21.23 15.49
C HIS A 150 -60.51 20.15 15.55
N SER A 151 -60.35 19.17 16.44
CA SER A 151 -61.19 18.89 17.63
C SER A 151 -60.67 17.66 18.36
#